data_AF-A0A923DL67-F1
#
_entry.id   AF-A0A923DL67-F1
#
_cell.length_a   1.000
_cell.length_b   1.000
_cell.length_c   1.000
_cell.angle_alpha   90.00
_cell.angle_beta   90.00
_cell.angle_gamma   90.00
#
_symmetry.space_group_name_H-M   'P 1'
#
loop_
_entity.id
_entity.type
_entity.pdbx_description
1 polymer ?
#
loop_
_entity_poly.entity_id
_entity_poly.type
_entity_poly.pdbx_seq_one_letter_code
_entity_poly.pdbx_strand_id
1 'polypeptide(L)' 'KILKTVMIVYLAVLVVFDVFLSREHAHYLIDKIYAYWAVFGTVGCFLLIKFSKGIAHLFLAKNEDYYD' A
#
# COMPACT_ATOMS: atom_id res chain seq x y z
N LYS A 1 8.02 -9.00 16.26
CA LYS A 1 9.14 -8.15 15.74
C LYS A 1 9.80 -8.79 14.53
N ILE A 2 10.22 -10.05 14.60
CA ILE A 2 10.85 -10.79 13.49
C ILE A 2 9.98 -10.80 12.22
N LEU A 3 8.70 -11.15 12.33
CA LEU A 3 7.80 -11.19 11.15
C LEU A 3 7.71 -9.84 10.42
N LYS A 4 7.58 -8.73 11.15
CA LYS A 4 7.57 -7.38 10.59
C LYS A 4 8.86 -7.10 9.82
N THR A 5 10.01 -7.41 10.42
CA THR A 5 11.31 -7.21 9.77
C THR A 5 11.43 -8.05 8.50
N VAL A 6 11.06 -9.33 8.54
CA VAL A 6 11.09 -10.22 7.38
C VAL A 6 10.22 -9.68 6.25
N MET A 7 9.01 -9.22 6.56
CA MET A 7 8.08 -8.68 5.56
C MET A 7 8.61 -7.39 4.93
N ILE A 8 9.21 -6.49 5.72
CA ILE A 8 9.82 -5.25 5.20
C ILE A 8 11.01 -5.58 4.31
N VAL A 9 11.88 -6.50 4.72
CA VAL A 9 13.03 -6.93 3.93
C VAL A 9 12.56 -7.55 2.61
N TYR A 10 11.55 -8.42 2.65
CA TYR A 10 10.96 -9.02 1.46
C TYR A 10 10.43 -7.96 0.48
N LEU A 11 9.67 -6.98 0.96
CA LEU A 11 9.18 -5.88 0.13
C LEU A 11 10.32 -5.04 -0.47
N ALA A 12 11.37 -4.76 0.30
CA ALA A 12 12.53 -4.03 -0.19
C ALA A 12 13.27 -4.81 -1.30
N VAL A 13 13.42 -6.12 -1.15
CA VAL A 13 14.02 -6.99 -2.17
C VAL A 13 13.21 -6.96 -3.46
N LEU A 14 11.87 -7.03 -3.38
CA LEU A 14 11.01 -6.94 -4.56
C LEU A 14 11.16 -5.61 -5.29
N VAL A 15 11.25 -4.49 -4.56
CA VAL A 15 11.48 -3.17 -5.15
C VAL A 15 12.83 -3.09 -5.85
N VAL A 16 13.89 -3.64 -5.23
CA VAL A 16 15.21 -3.70 -5.85
C VAL A 16 15.16 -4.54 -7.13
N PHE A 17 14.48 -5.70 -7.10
CA PHE A 17 14.34 -6.58 -8.26
C PHE A 17 13.61 -5.91 -9.43
N ASP A 18 12.60 -5.08 -9.15
CA ASP A 18 11.87 -4.31 -10.18
C ASP A 18 12.77 -3.34 -10.97
N VAL A 19 13.85 -2.83 -10.36
CA VAL A 19 14.83 -1.96 -11.04
C VAL A 19 15.69 -2.74 -12.05
N PHE A 20 15.91 -4.03 -11.82
CA PHE A 20 16.70 -4.88 -12.70
C PHE A 20 15.90 -5.48 -13.87
N LEU A 21 14.57 -5.36 -13.86
CA LEU A 21 13.73 -5.86 -14.95
C LEU A 21 13.83 -4.97 -16.18
N SER A 22 14.09 -5.58 -17.34
CA SER A 22 14.07 -4.89 -18.63
C SER A 22 12.65 -4.42 -18.96
N ARG A 23 12.52 -3.17 -19.43
CA ARG A 23 11.25 -2.50 -19.76
C ARG A 23 11.06 -2.33 -21.27
N GLU A 24 11.63 -3.24 -22.06
CA GLU A 24 11.59 -3.20 -23.54
C GLU A 24 10.18 -3.17 -24.14
N HIS A 25 9.13 -3.55 -23.40
CA HIS A 25 7.74 -3.57 -23.87
C HIS A 25 6.82 -2.66 -23.03
N ALA A 26 7.36 -1.59 -22.45
CA ALA A 26 6.55 -0.60 -21.75
C ALA A 26 5.60 0.13 -22.73
N HIS A 27 4.32 -0.22 -22.71
CA HIS A 27 3.29 0.42 -23.54
C HIS A 27 2.82 1.77 -22.99
N TYR A 28 2.83 1.93 -21.67
CA TYR A 28 2.42 3.17 -21.00
C TYR A 28 3.62 3.92 -20.42
N LEU A 29 3.54 5.26 -20.38
CA LEU A 29 4.59 6.12 -19.79
C LEU A 29 4.90 5.75 -18.33
N ILE A 30 3.88 5.27 -17.63
CA ILE A 30 3.92 4.85 -16.23
C ILE A 30 4.74 3.57 -16.05
N ASP A 31 4.65 2.65 -17.02
CA ASP A 31 5.41 1.40 -17.05
C ASP A 31 6.90 1.62 -17.39
N LYS A 32 7.32 2.86 -17.65
CA LYS A 32 8.74 3.23 -17.76
C LYS A 32 9.34 3.66 -16.41
N ILE A 33 8.50 3.97 -15.42
CA ILE A 33 8.95 4.47 -14.11
C ILE A 33 9.25 3.28 -13.18
N TYR A 34 10.51 3.15 -12.78
CA TYR A 34 10.95 2.13 -11.82
C TYR A 34 10.18 2.22 -10.50
N ALA A 35 9.85 1.06 -9.93
CA ALA A 35 9.12 0.90 -8.68
C ALA A 35 7.72 1.55 -8.64
N TYR A 36 7.20 2.06 -9.76
CA TYR A 36 5.92 2.78 -9.77
C TYR A 36 4.78 1.96 -9.16
N TRP A 37 4.60 0.73 -9.62
CA TRP A 37 3.52 -0.14 -9.15
C TRP A 37 3.66 -0.50 -7.67
N ALA A 38 4.90 -0.66 -7.18
CA ALA A 38 5.15 -0.90 -5.76
C ALA A 38 4.78 0.32 -4.90
N VAL A 39 5.15 1.54 -5.35
CA VAL A 39 4.79 2.79 -4.68
C VAL A 39 3.29 3.01 -4.73
N PHE A 40 2.66 2.84 -5.89
CA PHE A 40 1.22 3.00 -6.08
C PHE A 40 0.43 2.06 -5.17
N GLY A 41 0.76 0.76 -5.16
CA GLY A 41 0.11 -0.21 -4.29
C GLY A 41 0.29 0.12 -2.80
N THR A 42 1.49 0.54 -2.41
CA THR A 42 1.78 0.93 -1.02
C THR A 42 0.96 2.15 -0.60
N VAL A 43 1.01 3.23 -1.37
CA VAL A 43 0.26 4.46 -1.09
C VAL A 43 -1.24 4.20 -1.12
N GLY A 44 -1.72 3.47 -2.12
CA GLY A 44 -3.12 3.07 -2.23
C GLY A 44 -3.60 2.29 -1.01
N CYS A 45 -2.80 1.33 -0.53
CA CYS A 45 -3.14 0.57 0.67
C CYS A 45 -3.25 1.47 1.91
N PHE A 46 -2.28 2.37 2.14
CA PHE A 46 -2.34 3.33 3.25
C PHE A 46 -3.55 4.26 3.14
N LEU A 47 -3.84 4.76 1.94
CA LEU A 47 -4.97 5.64 1.67
C LEU A 47 -6.29 4.93 1.94
N LEU A 48 -6.44 3.69 1.49
CA LEU A 48 -7.61 2.86 1.77
C LEU A 48 -7.79 2.63 3.28
N ILE A 49 -6.73 2.25 4.00
CA ILE A 49 -6.80 2.07 5.47
C ILE A 49 -7.28 3.35 6.16
N LYS A 50 -6.72 4.51 5.78
CA LYS A 50 -7.10 5.81 6.35
C LYS A 50 -8.55 6.16 6.01
N PHE A 51 -8.95 5.97 4.77
CA PHE A 51 -10.29 6.28 4.30
C PHE A 51 -11.34 5.37 4.97
N SER A 52 -11.09 4.06 5.03
CA SER A 52 -11.93 3.10 5.74
C SER A 52 -12.04 3.44 7.22
N LYS A 53 -10.95 3.85 7.87
CA LYS A 53 -10.99 4.29 9.28
C LYS A 53 -11.81 5.57 9.44
N GLY A 54 -11.71 6.51 8.50
CA GLY A 54 -12.50 7.74 8.50
C GLY A 54 -14.00 7.47 8.36
N ILE A 55 -14.39 6.63 7.40
CA ILE A 55 -15.79 6.22 7.22
C ILE A 55 -16.31 5.47 8.43
N ALA A 56 -15.51 4.55 8.99
CA ALA A 56 -15.89 3.82 10.19
C ALA A 56 -16.22 4.76 11.35
N HIS A 57 -15.41 5.80 11.58
CA HIS A 57 -15.68 6.77 12.64
C HIS A 57 -16.85 7.70 12.37
N LEU A 58 -17.13 8.02 11.11
CA LEU A 58 -18.21 8.95 10.75
C LEU A 58 -19.59 8.29 10.68
N PHE A 59 -19.65 7.00 10.32
CA PHE A 59 -20.91 6.34 9.97
C PHE A 59 -21.21 5.07 10.79
N LEU A 60 -20.20 4.36 11.31
CA LEU A 60 -20.36 3.08 12.02
C LEU A 60 -20.02 3.15 13.50
N ALA A 61 -19.33 4.21 13.96
CA ALA A 61 -19.08 4.44 15.37
C ALA A 61 -20.38 4.90 16.03
N LYS A 62 -21.07 3.95 16.65
CA LYS A 62 -22.21 4.23 17.50
C LYS A 62 -21.69 4.86 18.79
N ASN A 63 -22.29 5.97 19.23
CA ASN A 63 -21.94 6.62 20.49
C ASN A 63 -22.07 5.61 21.65
N GLU A 64 -21.13 5.65 22.58
CA GLU A 64 -21.05 4.71 23.71
C GLU A 64 -22.27 4.80 24.65
N ASP A 65 -23.04 5.90 24.58
CA ASP A 65 -24.29 6.12 25.33
C ASP A 65 -25.46 5.19 24.92
N TYR A 66 -25.25 4.17 24.08
CA TYR A 66 -26.33 3.24 23.72
C TYR A 66 -26.63 2.18 24.79
N TYR A 67 -25.84 2.14 25.86
CA TYR A 67 -26.03 1.23 26.99
C TYR A 67 -26.42 1.93 28.30
N ASP A 68 -26.65 3.25 28.27
CA ASP A 68 -27.31 3.99 29.35
C ASP A 68 -28.84 4.07 29.12
#